data_AF-U5NCM8-F1
#
_entry.id   AF-U5NCM8-F1
#
_cell.length_a   1.000
_cell.length_b   1.000
_cell.length_c   1.000
_cell.angle_alpha   90.00
_cell.angle_beta   90.00
_cell.angle_gamma   90.00
#
_symmetry.space_group_name_H-M   'P 1'
#
loop_
_entity.id
_entity.type
_entity.pdbx_description
1 polymer ?
#
loop_
_entity_poly.entity_id
_entity_poly.type
_entity_poly.pdbx_seq_one_letter_code
_entity_poly.pdbx_strand_id
1 'polypeptide(L)'
;MTDESLYQRIADELEQNKTDRVTWTRALGESGGDIEKTKALYIRLRLAELKKIAAAQAEPMRMAVEPPSVEDHGLQLLRTELAKTLAINQASSFYSVLRLPASASDAAIAHAIAAMEAQIASGALASTPEFKYASETLGNPRLRESYDRKMLERFRSGSTTESRPRRRSVEVEPDNDSVVLSLWATHKTGMIVASVCIAIVGYMLLGFFKEQKTSEVQKQAIDATMLQTNRTADNDATRAQTERILVEGALENQATAIDHTAQIHNRSLDVAERRQRQEMEYRTEMNARNMEMRRQEQERYAAVQAQRAQEQQRMMEERKAANEKRYWTCMNSHLDRMTSAEASARCSSYR
;
A
#
# COMPACT_ATOMS: atom_id res chain seq x y z
N MET A 1 2.46 -27.93 -9.11
CA MET A 1 1.68 -29.01 -8.46
C MET A 1 0.84 -29.69 -9.53
N THR A 2 0.91 -31.01 -9.65
CA THR A 2 0.04 -31.78 -10.56
C THR A 2 -1.29 -32.09 -9.88
N ASP A 3 -2.37 -32.18 -10.65
CA ASP A 3 -3.70 -32.50 -10.13
C ASP A 3 -3.72 -33.85 -9.39
N GLU A 4 -2.92 -34.82 -9.84
CA GLU A 4 -2.76 -36.14 -9.21
C GLU A 4 -2.35 -36.06 -7.73
N SER A 5 -1.41 -35.17 -7.39
CA SER A 5 -0.97 -34.99 -6.00
C SER A 5 -2.08 -34.44 -5.08
N LEU A 6 -3.01 -33.66 -5.65
CA LEU A 6 -4.16 -33.12 -4.92
C LEU A 6 -5.21 -34.21 -4.69
N TYR A 7 -5.47 -35.05 -5.69
CA TYR A 7 -6.38 -36.19 -5.54
C TYR A 7 -5.87 -37.20 -4.53
N GLN A 8 -4.57 -37.50 -4.52
CA GLN A 8 -3.97 -38.40 -3.52
C GLN A 8 -4.19 -37.87 -2.10
N ARG A 9 -3.95 -36.58 -1.89
CA ARG A 9 -4.18 -35.94 -0.59
C ARG A 9 -5.65 -36.02 -0.13
N ILE A 10 -6.59 -35.83 -1.05
CA ILE A 10 -8.02 -35.93 -0.74
C ILE A 10 -8.40 -37.39 -0.41
N ALA A 11 -7.82 -38.37 -1.10
CA ALA A 11 -8.01 -39.79 -0.79
C ALA A 11 -7.52 -40.11 0.63
N ASP A 12 -6.31 -39.66 0.99
CA ASP A 12 -5.76 -39.85 2.34
C ASP A 12 -6.63 -39.18 3.42
N GLU A 13 -7.19 -37.99 3.14
CA GLU A 13 -8.13 -37.29 4.05
C GLU A 13 -9.40 -38.12 4.30
N LEU A 14 -9.94 -38.76 3.25
CA LEU A 14 -11.13 -39.61 3.33
C LEU A 14 -10.85 -40.94 4.06
N GLU A 15 -9.71 -41.58 3.79
CA GLU A 15 -9.33 -42.85 4.45
C GLU A 15 -9.07 -42.65 5.95
N GLN A 16 -8.48 -41.52 6.33
CA GLN A 16 -8.17 -41.20 7.73
C GLN A 16 -9.36 -40.60 8.50
N ASN A 17 -10.52 -40.41 7.86
CA ASN A 17 -11.67 -39.65 8.41
C ASN A 17 -11.28 -38.25 8.92
N LYS A 18 -10.29 -37.60 8.29
CA LYS A 18 -9.84 -36.24 8.58
C LYS A 18 -10.45 -35.23 7.59
N THR A 19 -11.73 -35.41 7.28
CA THR A 19 -12.45 -34.53 6.37
C THR A 19 -12.66 -33.16 7.01
N ASP A 20 -12.52 -32.09 6.22
CA ASP A 20 -12.91 -30.76 6.68
C ASP A 20 -14.43 -30.73 6.97
N ARG A 21 -14.79 -30.47 8.23
CA ARG A 21 -16.17 -30.51 8.73
C ARG A 21 -17.08 -29.55 7.96
N VAL A 22 -16.58 -28.38 7.57
CA VAL A 22 -17.39 -27.36 6.90
C VAL A 22 -17.72 -27.82 5.48
N THR A 23 -16.69 -28.21 4.71
CA THR A 23 -16.86 -28.71 3.35
C THR A 23 -17.68 -30.01 3.30
N TRP A 24 -17.48 -30.90 4.27
CA TRP A 24 -18.26 -32.14 4.39
C TRP A 24 -19.74 -31.89 4.67
N THR A 25 -20.04 -31.01 5.63
CA THR A 25 -21.44 -30.66 5.98
C THR A 25 -22.16 -30.02 4.80
N ARG A 26 -21.46 -29.15 4.05
CA ARG A 26 -21.99 -28.56 2.82
C ARG A 26 -22.29 -29.63 1.76
N ALA A 27 -21.35 -30.55 1.53
CA ALA A 27 -21.54 -31.65 0.59
C ALA A 27 -22.72 -32.56 0.99
N LEU A 28 -22.91 -32.79 2.29
CA LEU A 28 -24.01 -33.61 2.83
C LEU A 28 -25.39 -32.94 2.65
N GLY A 29 -25.45 -31.61 2.81
CA GLY A 29 -26.66 -30.84 2.55
C GLY A 29 -27.02 -30.83 1.06
N GLU A 30 -26.03 -30.61 0.18
CA GLU A 30 -26.23 -30.58 -1.27
C GLU A 30 -26.56 -31.96 -1.87
N SER A 31 -26.12 -33.06 -1.23
CA SER A 31 -26.40 -34.44 -1.69
C SER A 31 -27.75 -34.99 -1.23
N GLY A 32 -28.46 -34.29 -0.33
CA GLY A 32 -29.69 -34.78 0.28
C GLY A 32 -29.46 -35.94 1.26
N GLY A 33 -28.28 -36.02 1.89
CA GLY A 33 -27.94 -37.05 2.87
C GLY A 33 -27.42 -38.38 2.31
N ASP A 34 -27.31 -38.51 0.99
CA ASP A 34 -26.75 -39.68 0.31
C ASP A 34 -25.22 -39.70 0.47
N ILE A 35 -24.68 -40.71 1.16
CA ILE A 35 -23.26 -40.78 1.55
C ILE A 35 -22.34 -40.89 0.33
N GLU A 36 -22.74 -41.62 -0.72
CA GLU A 36 -21.90 -41.79 -1.91
C GLU A 36 -21.83 -40.51 -2.72
N LYS A 37 -22.97 -39.83 -2.90
CA LYS A 37 -23.02 -38.51 -3.53
C LYS A 37 -22.29 -37.45 -2.71
N THR A 38 -22.37 -37.53 -1.38
CA THR A 38 -21.64 -36.65 -0.47
C THR A 38 -20.14 -36.77 -0.68
N LYS A 39 -19.60 -37.99 -0.77
CA LYS A 39 -18.17 -38.23 -1.03
C LYS A 39 -17.74 -37.63 -2.38
N ALA A 40 -18.53 -37.86 -3.44
CA ALA A 40 -18.23 -37.31 -4.76
C ALA A 40 -18.24 -35.77 -4.77
N LEU A 41 -19.23 -35.14 -4.12
CA LEU A 41 -19.32 -33.69 -3.99
C LEU A 41 -18.18 -33.12 -3.12
N TYR A 42 -17.83 -33.79 -2.03
CA TYR A 42 -16.71 -33.41 -1.17
C TYR A 42 -15.40 -33.35 -1.96
N ILE A 43 -15.10 -34.40 -2.74
CA ILE A 43 -13.89 -34.43 -3.58
C ILE A 43 -13.85 -33.23 -4.53
N ARG A 44 -14.97 -32.91 -5.18
CA ARG A 44 -15.07 -31.77 -6.12
C ARG A 44 -14.83 -30.43 -5.42
N LEU A 45 -15.49 -30.20 -4.29
CA LEU A 45 -15.36 -28.95 -3.53
C LEU A 45 -13.95 -28.79 -2.95
N ARG A 46 -13.41 -29.85 -2.36
CA ARG A 46 -12.09 -29.87 -1.75
C ARG A 46 -10.97 -29.65 -2.76
N LEU A 47 -11.09 -30.23 -3.95
CA LEU A 47 -10.14 -30.00 -5.04
C LEU A 47 -10.12 -28.53 -5.47
N ALA A 48 -11.29 -27.90 -5.62
CA ALA A 48 -11.40 -26.50 -5.99
C ALA A 48 -10.75 -25.58 -4.93
N GLU A 49 -10.94 -25.91 -3.65
CA GLU A 49 -10.33 -25.19 -2.54
C GLU A 49 -8.79 -25.36 -2.54
N LEU A 50 -8.29 -26.58 -2.67
CA LEU A 50 -6.85 -26.84 -2.73
C LEU A 50 -6.19 -26.16 -3.94
N LYS A 51 -6.86 -26.13 -5.10
CA LYS A 51 -6.39 -25.37 -6.28
C LYS A 51 -6.35 -23.87 -6.00
N LYS A 52 -7.34 -23.32 -5.29
CA LYS A 52 -7.35 -21.90 -4.90
C LYS A 52 -6.22 -21.57 -3.93
N ILE A 53 -5.95 -22.44 -2.95
CA ILE A 53 -4.83 -22.29 -2.02
C ILE A 53 -3.49 -22.38 -2.76
N ALA A 54 -3.33 -23.37 -3.64
CA ALA A 54 -2.12 -23.53 -4.45
C ALA A 54 -1.90 -22.31 -5.38
N ALA A 55 -2.96 -21.76 -5.98
CA ALA A 55 -2.89 -20.54 -6.78
C ALA A 55 -2.49 -19.33 -5.92
N ALA A 56 -3.12 -19.15 -4.75
CA ALA A 56 -2.77 -18.08 -3.81
C ALA A 56 -1.33 -18.21 -3.25
N GLN A 57 -0.77 -19.41 -3.19
CA GLN A 57 0.64 -19.65 -2.83
C GLN A 57 1.60 -19.49 -4.03
N ALA A 58 1.13 -19.65 -5.26
CA ALA A 58 1.92 -19.43 -6.47
C ALA A 58 2.00 -17.94 -6.88
N GLU A 59 0.94 -17.18 -6.64
CA GLU A 59 0.85 -15.73 -6.88
C GLU A 59 1.94 -14.88 -6.18
N PRO A 60 2.32 -15.10 -4.90
CA PRO A 60 3.38 -14.32 -4.26
C PRO A 60 4.77 -14.54 -4.87
N MET A 61 4.98 -15.57 -5.70
CA MET A 61 6.23 -15.73 -6.46
C MET A 61 6.20 -15.08 -7.85
N ARG A 62 5.02 -14.76 -8.41
CA ARG A 62 4.92 -14.10 -9.72
C ARG A 62 4.84 -12.58 -9.65
N MET A 63 4.45 -12.00 -8.52
CA MET A 63 4.51 -10.55 -8.32
C MET A 63 5.88 -10.04 -7.80
N ALA A 64 6.89 -10.91 -7.66
CA ALA A 64 8.20 -10.54 -7.12
C ALA A 64 9.31 -10.36 -8.17
N VAL A 65 8.99 -10.46 -9.47
CA VAL A 65 9.96 -10.21 -10.55
C VAL A 65 9.35 -9.31 -11.61
N GLU A 66 8.87 -8.15 -11.18
CA GLU A 66 9.03 -6.98 -12.04
C GLU A 66 10.55 -6.72 -12.06
N PRO A 67 11.22 -6.71 -13.23
CA PRO A 67 12.64 -6.39 -13.27
C PRO A 67 12.82 -5.06 -12.54
N PRO A 68 13.75 -4.96 -11.56
CA PRO A 68 13.92 -3.75 -10.78
C PRO A 68 13.99 -2.59 -11.76
N SER A 69 13.10 -1.63 -11.58
CA SER A 69 13.12 -0.46 -12.43
C SER A 69 14.54 0.12 -12.36
N VAL A 70 15.06 0.67 -13.46
CA VAL A 70 16.46 1.15 -13.49
C VAL A 70 16.74 2.16 -12.35
N GLU A 71 15.70 2.83 -11.86
CA GLU A 71 15.72 3.71 -10.69
C GLU A 71 16.01 2.98 -9.36
N ASP A 72 15.54 1.73 -9.20
CA ASP A 72 15.74 0.91 -8.00
C ASP A 72 17.21 0.52 -7.79
N HIS A 73 17.99 0.38 -8.87
CA HIS A 73 19.40 0.00 -8.74
C HIS A 73 20.24 1.11 -8.11
N GLY A 74 20.01 2.37 -8.49
CA GLY A 74 20.68 3.53 -7.89
C GLY A 74 20.37 3.66 -6.39
N LEU A 75 19.11 3.43 -6.01
CA LEU A 75 18.66 3.44 -4.62
C LEU A 75 19.31 2.32 -3.79
N GLN A 76 19.41 1.12 -4.36
CA GLN A 76 20.08 0.00 -3.68
C GLN A 76 21.55 0.31 -3.42
N LEU A 77 22.28 0.85 -4.41
CA LEU A 77 23.67 1.25 -4.22
C LEU A 77 23.82 2.29 -3.10
N LEU A 78 22.98 3.32 -3.11
CA LEU A 78 22.95 4.34 -2.06
C LEU A 78 22.71 3.73 -0.67
N ARG A 79 21.71 2.85 -0.54
CA ARG A 79 21.38 2.17 0.72
C ARG A 79 22.51 1.26 1.21
N THR A 80 23.22 0.58 0.30
CA THR A 80 24.41 -0.23 0.67
C THR A 80 25.60 0.63 1.11
N GLU A 81 25.81 1.79 0.49
CA GLU A 81 26.85 2.75 0.90
C GLU A 81 26.52 3.31 2.29
N LEU A 82 25.27 3.71 2.52
CA LEU A 82 24.80 4.18 3.83
C LEU A 82 24.95 3.11 4.92
N ALA A 83 24.61 1.85 4.61
CA ALA A 83 24.78 0.75 5.57
C ALA A 83 26.26 0.58 5.99
N LYS A 84 27.18 0.70 5.03
CA LYS A 84 28.63 0.65 5.31
C LYS A 84 29.09 1.82 6.16
N THR A 85 28.68 3.05 5.85
CA THR A 85 29.09 4.24 6.61
C THR A 85 28.53 4.23 8.03
N LEU A 86 27.29 3.79 8.22
CA LEU A 86 26.69 3.64 9.55
C LEU A 86 27.38 2.56 10.39
N ALA A 87 27.76 1.44 9.78
CA ALA A 87 28.50 0.39 10.46
C ALA A 87 29.88 0.87 10.96
N ILE A 88 30.56 1.72 10.19
CA ILE A 88 31.87 2.29 10.55
C ILE A 88 31.73 3.34 11.65
N ASN A 89 30.75 4.25 11.53
CA ASN A 89 30.62 5.41 12.41
C ASN A 89 29.84 5.14 13.71
N GLN A 90 29.17 3.98 13.85
CA GLN A 90 28.31 3.62 14.98
C GLN A 90 27.25 4.69 15.32
N ALA A 91 26.81 5.46 14.32
CA ALA A 91 25.87 6.57 14.53
C ALA A 91 24.45 6.04 14.76
N SER A 92 23.75 6.62 15.75
CA SER A 92 22.33 6.37 15.97
C SER A 92 21.51 6.86 14.78
N SER A 93 20.67 5.99 14.21
CA SER A 93 19.83 6.29 13.04
C SER A 93 18.43 5.69 13.18
N PHE A 94 17.47 6.09 12.34
CA PHE A 94 16.13 5.49 12.37
C PHE A 94 16.14 3.98 12.10
N TYR A 95 17.14 3.50 11.34
CA TYR A 95 17.38 2.07 11.13
C TYR A 95 17.70 1.31 12.41
N SER A 96 18.43 1.95 13.34
CA SER A 96 18.76 1.35 14.64
C SER A 96 17.52 1.19 15.55
N VAL A 97 16.54 2.08 15.41
CA VAL A 97 15.25 2.00 16.13
C VAL A 97 14.46 0.75 15.69
N LEU A 98 14.44 0.48 14.37
CA LEU A 98 13.78 -0.70 13.79
C LEU A 98 14.63 -1.98 13.88
N ARG A 99 15.86 -1.91 14.40
CA ARG A 99 16.84 -3.02 14.42
C ARG A 99 17.09 -3.64 13.03
N LEU A 100 17.11 -2.80 12.00
CA LEU A 100 17.36 -3.20 10.61
C LEU A 100 18.61 -2.49 10.06
N PRO A 101 19.34 -3.09 9.11
CA PRO A 101 20.36 -2.37 8.37
C PRO A 101 19.73 -1.40 7.36
N ALA A 102 20.44 -0.33 7.00
CA ALA A 102 19.98 0.62 5.99
C ALA A 102 19.75 0.01 4.59
N SER A 103 20.35 -1.15 4.32
CA SER A 103 20.18 -1.93 3.09
C SER A 103 18.89 -2.77 3.06
N ALA A 104 18.08 -2.77 4.12
CA ALA A 104 16.84 -3.55 4.16
C ALA A 104 15.86 -3.13 3.04
N SER A 105 15.13 -4.10 2.48
CA SER A 105 14.09 -3.82 1.48
C SER A 105 12.93 -3.05 2.12
N ASP A 106 12.15 -2.34 1.31
CA ASP A 106 10.98 -1.60 1.81
C ASP A 106 9.93 -2.54 2.43
N ALA A 107 9.79 -3.76 1.90
CA ALA A 107 8.96 -4.81 2.49
C ALA A 107 9.46 -5.26 3.89
N ALA A 108 10.77 -5.39 4.08
CA ALA A 108 11.35 -5.74 5.38
C ALA A 108 11.12 -4.62 6.41
N ILE A 109 11.21 -3.36 6.00
CA ILE A 109 10.89 -2.21 6.86
C ILE A 109 9.42 -2.21 7.24
N ALA A 110 8.51 -2.38 6.29
CA ALA A 110 7.07 -2.43 6.57
C ALA A 110 6.72 -3.55 7.56
N HIS A 111 7.32 -4.74 7.38
CA HIS A 111 7.15 -5.86 8.31
C HIS A 111 7.68 -5.54 9.72
N ALA A 112 8.85 -4.90 9.83
CA ALA A 112 9.42 -4.52 11.12
C ALA A 112 8.59 -3.45 11.85
N ILE A 113 8.07 -2.45 11.11
CA ILE A 113 7.17 -1.43 11.65
C ILE A 113 5.91 -2.12 12.20
N ALA A 114 5.25 -2.97 11.40
CA ALA A 114 4.05 -3.68 11.83
C ALA A 114 4.30 -4.58 13.06
N ALA A 115 5.45 -5.25 13.12
CA ALA A 115 5.83 -6.07 14.28
C ALA A 115 6.04 -5.24 15.55
N MET A 116 6.69 -4.07 15.46
CA MET A 116 6.86 -3.17 16.60
C MET A 116 5.55 -2.52 17.03
N GLU A 117 4.68 -2.12 16.08
CA GLU A 117 3.35 -1.61 16.38
C GLU A 117 2.49 -2.65 17.12
N ALA A 118 2.55 -3.93 16.71
CA ALA A 118 1.87 -5.01 17.42
C ALA A 118 2.40 -5.19 18.86
N GLN A 119 3.72 -5.06 19.06
CA GLN A 119 4.32 -5.11 20.39
C GLN A 119 3.89 -3.92 21.25
N ILE A 120 3.81 -2.71 20.69
CA ILE A 120 3.31 -1.52 21.38
C ILE A 120 1.83 -1.68 21.75
N ALA A 121 1.00 -2.18 20.82
CA ALA A 121 -0.42 -2.43 21.06
C ALA A 121 -0.66 -3.48 22.15
N SER A 122 0.22 -4.48 22.25
CA SER A 122 0.19 -5.49 23.33
C SER A 122 0.70 -4.98 24.69
N GLY A 123 1.28 -3.77 24.76
CA GLY A 123 1.92 -3.23 25.94
C GLY A 123 3.31 -3.81 26.25
N ALA A 124 3.86 -4.66 25.37
CA ALA A 124 5.19 -5.23 25.50
C ALA A 124 6.32 -4.19 25.28
N LEU A 125 6.04 -3.12 24.53
CA LEU A 125 6.93 -1.99 24.32
C LEU A 125 6.20 -0.67 24.56
N ALA A 126 6.89 0.30 25.16
CA ALA A 126 6.38 1.67 25.25
C ALA A 126 6.50 2.39 23.89
N SER A 127 5.51 3.19 23.53
CA SER A 127 5.56 4.03 22.34
C SER A 127 6.57 5.18 22.54
N THR A 128 7.75 5.04 21.95
CA THR A 128 8.78 6.08 21.96
C THR A 128 8.54 7.08 20.82
N PRO A 129 8.72 8.40 21.02
CA PRO A 129 8.57 9.38 19.95
C PRO A 129 9.51 9.11 18.77
N GLU A 130 10.72 8.57 19.02
CA GLU A 130 11.67 8.17 17.99
C GLU A 130 11.12 7.10 17.06
N PHE A 131 10.39 6.12 17.60
CA PHE A 131 9.73 5.09 16.80
C PHE A 131 8.66 5.69 15.88
N LYS A 132 7.87 6.65 16.37
CA LYS A 132 6.83 7.32 15.56
C LYS A 132 7.44 8.09 14.39
N TYR A 133 8.54 8.82 14.62
CA TYR A 133 9.24 9.52 13.54
C TYR A 133 9.95 8.54 12.58
N ALA A 134 10.52 7.45 13.10
CA ALA A 134 11.15 6.42 12.28
C ALA A 134 10.13 5.70 11.39
N SER A 135 8.94 5.36 11.91
CA SER A 135 7.90 4.70 11.13
C SER A 135 7.32 5.60 10.04
N GLU A 136 7.10 6.89 10.34
CA GLU A 136 6.65 7.88 9.35
C GLU A 136 7.69 8.10 8.25
N THR A 137 8.97 8.24 8.62
CA THR A 137 10.05 8.52 7.66
C THR A 137 10.42 7.30 6.83
N LEU A 138 10.58 6.13 7.45
CA LEU A 138 11.03 4.91 6.77
C LEU A 138 9.88 4.13 6.12
N GLY A 139 8.64 4.32 6.57
CA GLY A 139 7.47 3.65 6.00
C GLY A 139 7.06 4.17 4.61
N ASN A 140 7.49 5.38 4.24
CA ASN A 140 7.27 5.93 2.90
C ASN A 140 8.58 5.88 2.07
N PRO A 141 8.63 5.16 0.93
CA PRO A 141 9.83 5.01 0.12
C PRO A 141 10.49 6.34 -0.30
N ARG A 142 9.67 7.37 -0.60
CA ARG A 142 10.18 8.69 -1.01
C ARG A 142 10.81 9.46 0.16
N LEU A 143 10.19 9.40 1.34
CA LEU A 143 10.73 10.03 2.55
C LEU A 143 12.01 9.34 2.99
N ARG A 144 12.02 8.00 2.95
CA ARG A 144 13.19 7.17 3.21
C ARG A 144 14.37 7.54 2.32
N GLU A 145 14.16 7.65 1.00
CA GLU A 145 15.21 8.06 0.08
C GLU A 145 15.77 9.44 0.44
N SER A 146 14.90 10.42 0.70
CA SER A 146 15.33 11.77 1.08
C SER A 146 16.14 11.78 2.38
N TYR A 147 15.77 10.92 3.33
CA TYR A 147 16.49 10.71 4.58
C TYR A 147 17.86 10.10 4.34
N ASP A 148 17.94 9.04 3.53
CA ASP A 148 19.19 8.35 3.19
C ASP A 148 20.19 9.29 2.50
N ARG A 149 19.71 10.10 1.55
CA ARG A 149 20.53 11.13 0.86
C ARG A 149 21.08 12.16 1.84
N LYS A 150 20.23 12.73 2.71
CA LYS A 150 20.65 13.72 3.73
C LYS A 150 21.64 13.14 4.73
N MET A 151 21.48 11.88 5.13
CA MET A 151 22.41 11.21 6.02
C MET A 151 23.77 10.99 5.38
N LEU A 152 23.82 10.46 4.15
CA LEU A 152 25.08 10.34 3.41
C LEU A 152 25.76 11.69 3.19
N GLU A 153 25.00 12.73 2.86
CA GLU A 153 25.53 14.09 2.70
C GLU A 153 26.13 14.64 4.00
N ARG A 154 25.51 14.36 5.15
CA ARG A 154 26.08 14.70 6.47
C ARG A 154 27.38 13.95 6.74
N PHE A 155 27.48 12.68 6.38
CA PHE A 155 28.75 11.93 6.53
C PHE A 155 29.84 12.42 5.57
N ARG A 156 29.47 12.82 4.35
CA ARG A 156 30.41 13.38 3.37
C ARG A 156 30.91 14.76 3.79
N SER A 157 30.02 15.65 4.21
CA SER A 157 30.35 17.02 4.66
C SER A 157 31.01 17.06 6.04
N GLY A 158 30.65 16.14 6.94
CA GLY A 158 31.16 16.05 8.31
C GLY A 158 32.58 15.47 8.43
N SER A 159 33.21 15.03 7.35
CA SER A 159 34.59 14.52 7.39
C SER A 159 35.67 15.61 7.46
N THR A 160 35.30 16.90 7.30
CA THR A 160 36.28 18.00 7.25
C THR A 160 36.28 18.98 8.40
N THR A 161 35.25 19.08 9.24
CA THR A 161 35.26 20.17 10.25
C THR A 161 34.29 19.94 11.41
N GLU A 162 34.81 19.44 12.54
CA GLU A 162 34.44 19.90 13.88
C GLU A 162 35.38 19.29 14.93
N SER A 163 36.61 19.79 14.97
CA SER A 163 37.38 19.87 16.19
C SER A 163 36.61 20.73 17.20
N ARG A 164 35.77 20.05 17.98
CA ARG A 164 35.04 20.53 19.17
C ARG A 164 35.89 21.52 19.97
N PRO A 165 35.51 22.80 20.11
CA PRO A 165 36.16 23.68 21.07
C PRO A 165 35.87 23.15 22.47
N ARG A 166 36.96 22.79 23.14
CA ARG A 166 37.01 22.34 24.54
C ARG A 166 36.27 23.34 25.42
N ARG A 167 35.11 22.91 25.94
CA ARG A 167 34.28 23.65 26.89
C ARG A 167 35.13 24.02 28.10
N ARG A 168 35.47 25.31 28.23
CA ARG A 168 36.16 25.89 29.40
C ARG A 168 35.12 26.00 30.51
N SER A 169 35.29 25.22 31.57
CA SER A 169 34.54 25.34 32.81
C SER A 169 34.80 26.71 33.44
N VAL A 170 33.75 27.51 33.56
CA VAL A 170 33.75 28.75 34.36
C VAL A 170 33.31 28.36 35.76
N GLU A 171 34.22 28.54 36.71
CA GLU A 171 34.06 28.37 38.15
C GLU A 171 33.52 29.69 38.71
N VAL A 172 32.42 29.63 39.45
CA VAL A 172 31.74 30.78 40.07
C VAL A 172 31.89 30.65 41.57
N GLU A 173 32.58 31.61 42.18
CA GLU A 173 32.81 31.77 43.61
C GLU A 173 31.92 32.92 44.14
N PRO A 174 31.22 32.77 45.28
CA PRO A 174 30.55 33.88 45.94
C PRO A 174 31.30 34.30 47.20
N ASP A 175 31.70 35.57 47.27
CA ASP A 175 32.25 36.18 48.48
C ASP A 175 31.25 37.22 49.01
N ASN A 176 30.78 36.98 50.23
CA ASN A 176 29.94 37.87 51.01
C ASN A 176 30.64 37.96 52.37
N ASP A 177 31.05 39.15 52.77
CA ASP A 177 31.04 39.50 54.19
C ASP A 177 31.04 41.01 54.42
N SER A 178 30.59 41.33 55.61
CA SER A 178 29.97 42.59 56.00
C SER A 178 30.60 43.10 57.31
N VAL A 179 30.19 44.31 57.73
CA VAL A 179 30.03 44.73 59.14
C VAL A 179 31.26 45.37 59.87
N VAL A 180 31.11 46.70 60.09
CA VAL A 180 31.10 47.42 61.38
C VAL A 180 32.24 48.40 61.79
N LEU A 181 31.72 49.52 62.31
CA LEU A 181 32.27 50.74 62.88
C LEU A 181 33.02 50.57 64.23
N SER A 182 33.95 51.49 64.52
CA SER A 182 34.14 52.14 65.85
C SER A 182 35.00 53.41 65.62
N LEU A 183 34.66 54.65 65.97
CA LEU A 183 34.14 55.33 67.16
C LEU A 183 35.19 55.61 68.26
N TRP A 184 35.89 56.75 68.21
CA TRP A 184 36.46 57.52 69.36
C TRP A 184 36.67 58.99 68.89
N ALA A 185 35.86 59.98 69.31
CA ALA A 185 35.84 60.74 70.56
C ALA A 185 36.84 61.93 70.65
N THR A 186 36.29 63.09 71.01
CA THR A 186 36.88 64.28 71.70
C THR A 186 37.23 65.58 70.93
N HIS A 187 36.46 66.63 71.26
CA HIS A 187 36.83 68.05 71.46
C HIS A 187 37.49 68.89 70.33
N LYS A 188 37.12 68.67 69.06
CA LYS A 188 37.34 69.65 67.95
C LYS A 188 36.10 69.93 67.10
N THR A 189 34.91 69.73 67.66
CA THR A 189 33.63 69.70 66.93
C THR A 189 33.13 71.05 66.44
N GLY A 190 33.62 72.19 66.96
CA GLY A 190 33.18 73.52 66.50
C GLY A 190 33.70 73.92 65.11
N MET A 191 34.95 73.58 64.78
CA MET A 191 35.55 73.90 63.46
C MET A 191 35.20 72.87 62.39
N ILE A 192 34.95 71.62 62.78
CA ILE A 192 34.59 70.56 61.84
C ILE A 192 33.18 70.78 61.29
N VAL A 193 32.21 71.19 62.13
CA VAL A 193 30.82 71.44 61.66
C VAL A 193 30.75 72.54 60.60
N ALA A 194 31.53 73.62 60.71
CA ALA A 194 31.57 74.66 59.69
C ALA A 194 32.16 74.16 58.35
N SER A 195 33.24 73.37 58.40
CA SER A 195 33.83 72.74 57.20
C SER A 195 32.91 71.68 56.57
N VAL A 196 32.17 70.93 57.40
CA VAL A 196 31.21 69.92 56.96
C VAL A 196 29.99 70.58 56.32
N CYS A 197 29.49 71.70 56.85
CA CYS A 197 28.40 72.44 56.21
C CYS A 197 28.80 72.99 54.83
N ILE A 198 30.02 73.55 54.69
CA ILE A 198 30.52 74.02 53.38
C ILE A 198 30.71 72.84 52.41
N ALA A 199 31.23 71.71 52.89
CA ALA A 199 31.36 70.50 52.10
C ALA A 199 30.00 69.93 51.68
N ILE A 200 28.99 69.94 52.56
CA ILE A 200 27.63 69.49 52.27
C ILE A 200 26.97 70.40 51.22
N VAL A 201 27.12 71.72 51.33
CA VAL A 201 26.57 72.67 50.34
C VAL A 201 27.28 72.51 48.99
N GLY A 202 28.60 72.35 48.99
CA GLY A 202 29.36 72.04 47.77
C GLY A 202 28.95 70.70 47.13
N TYR A 203 28.70 69.68 47.95
CA TYR A 203 28.25 68.37 47.50
C TYR A 203 26.81 68.40 46.95
N MET A 204 25.91 69.18 47.56
CA MET A 204 24.55 69.41 47.07
C MET A 204 24.55 70.14 45.72
N LEU A 205 25.39 71.17 45.54
CA LEU A 205 25.52 71.88 44.27
C LEU A 205 26.13 71.00 43.16
N LEU A 206 27.11 70.16 43.48
CA LEU A 206 27.65 69.17 42.55
C LEU A 206 26.61 68.08 42.21
N GLY A 207 25.78 67.69 43.17
CA GLY A 207 24.65 66.77 42.96
C GLY A 207 23.63 67.33 41.96
N PHE A 208 23.28 68.62 42.10
CA PHE A 208 22.32 69.28 41.21
C PHE A 208 22.82 69.39 39.76
N PHE A 209 24.12 69.66 39.56
CA PHE A 209 24.73 69.66 38.23
C PHE A 209 24.82 68.26 37.62
N LYS A 210 25.00 67.23 38.45
CA LYS A 210 24.97 65.84 38.01
C LYS A 210 23.56 65.41 37.59
N GLU A 211 22.54 65.82 38.34
CA GLU A 211 21.13 65.53 38.03
C GLU A 211 20.67 66.19 36.71
N GLN A 212 21.09 67.43 36.45
CA GLN A 212 20.76 68.10 35.18
C GLN A 212 21.33 67.33 33.98
N LYS A 213 22.59 66.89 34.04
CA LYS A 213 23.20 66.11 32.95
C LYS A 213 22.58 64.72 32.80
N THR A 214 22.16 64.07 33.89
CA THR A 214 21.46 62.78 33.78
C THR A 214 20.06 62.92 33.18
N SER A 215 19.39 64.06 33.34
CA SER A 215 18.06 64.29 32.76
C SER A 215 18.10 64.44 31.24
N GLU A 216 19.14 65.08 30.69
CA GLU A 216 19.32 65.21 29.24
C GLU A 216 19.67 63.87 28.59
N VAL A 217 20.49 63.07 29.27
CA VAL A 217 20.82 61.70 28.84
C VAL A 217 19.58 60.80 28.88
N GLN A 218 18.71 60.94 29.91
CA GLN A 218 17.45 60.20 29.96
C GLN A 218 16.47 60.60 28.85
N LYS A 219 16.37 61.89 28.52
CA LYS A 219 15.54 62.33 27.39
C LYS A 219 16.02 61.76 26.06
N GLN A 220 17.33 61.77 25.81
CA GLN A 220 17.90 61.15 24.61
C GLN A 220 17.71 59.63 24.57
N ALA A 221 17.75 58.96 25.74
CA ALA A 221 17.45 57.53 25.82
C ALA A 221 15.97 57.23 25.51
N ILE A 222 15.04 58.06 25.98
CA ILE A 222 13.60 57.90 25.71
C ILE A 222 13.27 58.17 24.23
N ASP A 223 13.89 59.18 23.61
CA ASP A 223 13.70 59.45 22.18
C ASP A 223 14.31 58.34 21.31
N ALA A 224 15.43 57.76 21.72
CA ALA A 224 16.02 56.61 21.05
C ALA A 224 15.16 55.35 21.15
N THR A 225 14.52 55.09 22.30
CA THR A 225 13.60 53.96 22.45
C THR A 225 12.31 54.17 21.66
N MET A 226 11.75 55.39 21.61
CA MET A 226 10.61 55.75 20.76
C MET A 226 10.89 55.49 19.26
N LEU A 227 12.08 55.85 18.78
CA LEU A 227 12.48 55.59 17.38
C LEU A 227 12.68 54.09 17.11
N GLN A 228 13.16 53.32 18.08
CA GLN A 228 13.24 51.86 17.96
C GLN A 228 11.85 51.22 17.93
N THR A 229 10.91 51.66 18.77
CA THR A 229 9.55 51.12 18.78
C THR A 229 8.78 51.43 17.50
N ASN A 230 8.98 52.61 16.89
CA ASN A 230 8.38 52.92 15.60
C ASN A 230 8.96 52.05 14.47
N ARG A 231 10.29 51.81 14.47
CA ARG A 231 10.92 50.93 13.48
C ARG A 231 10.47 49.47 13.62
N THR A 232 10.19 48.99 14.83
CA THR A 232 9.64 47.64 15.02
C THR A 232 8.19 47.55 14.54
N ALA A 233 7.38 48.58 14.76
CA ALA A 233 6.00 48.61 14.28
C ALA A 233 5.91 48.60 12.74
N ASP A 234 6.76 49.36 12.05
CA ASP A 234 6.81 49.38 10.58
C ASP A 234 7.34 48.04 10.01
N ASN A 235 8.28 47.39 10.70
CA ASN A 235 8.76 46.06 10.32
C ASN A 235 7.68 44.98 10.51
N ASP A 236 6.86 45.08 11.56
CA ASP A 236 5.76 44.13 11.77
C ASP A 236 4.63 44.32 10.75
N ALA A 237 4.34 45.56 10.36
CA ALA A 237 3.36 45.85 9.31
C ALA A 237 3.79 45.31 7.94
N THR A 238 5.06 45.51 7.56
CA THR A 238 5.60 44.97 6.31
C THR A 238 5.69 43.44 6.33
N ARG A 239 6.08 42.85 7.46
CA ARG A 239 6.07 41.40 7.65
C ARG A 239 4.66 40.82 7.49
N ALA A 240 3.65 41.39 8.15
CA ALA A 240 2.26 40.95 8.03
C ALA A 240 1.75 41.02 6.58
N GLN A 241 2.17 42.03 5.81
CA GLN A 241 1.80 42.15 4.40
C GLN A 241 2.48 41.08 3.53
N THR A 242 3.75 40.77 3.78
CA THR A 242 4.46 39.69 3.05
C THR A 242 3.89 38.31 3.39
N GLU A 243 3.50 38.07 4.64
CA GLU A 243 2.87 36.82 5.07
C GLU A 243 1.50 36.64 4.41
N ARG A 244 0.71 37.71 4.24
CA ARG A 244 -0.57 37.64 3.50
C ARG A 244 -0.38 37.25 2.03
N ILE A 245 0.58 37.88 1.33
CA ILE A 245 0.86 37.58 -0.09
C ILE A 245 1.32 36.13 -0.25
N LEU A 246 2.15 35.62 0.67
CA LEU A 246 2.59 34.23 0.69
C LEU A 246 1.44 33.25 0.93
N VAL A 247 0.54 33.55 1.88
CA VAL A 247 -0.63 32.71 2.17
C VAL A 247 -1.61 32.70 1.01
N GLU A 248 -1.86 33.85 0.38
CA GLU A 248 -2.77 33.98 -0.76
C GLU A 248 -2.24 33.22 -1.99
N GLY A 249 -0.94 33.34 -2.30
CA GLY A 249 -0.31 32.54 -3.35
C GLY A 249 -0.26 31.04 -3.03
N ALA A 250 -0.13 30.65 -1.76
CA ALA A 250 -0.19 29.25 -1.37
C ALA A 250 -1.60 28.66 -1.55
N LEU A 251 -2.65 29.43 -1.22
CA LEU A 251 -4.05 29.02 -1.41
C LEU A 251 -4.41 28.87 -2.89
N GLU A 252 -3.95 29.78 -3.77
CA GLU A 252 -4.18 29.69 -5.21
C GLU A 252 -3.47 28.47 -5.84
N ASN A 253 -2.24 28.19 -5.41
CA ASN A 253 -1.52 26.97 -5.80
C ASN A 253 -2.21 25.70 -5.28
N GLN A 254 -2.83 25.75 -4.10
CA GLN A 254 -3.55 24.61 -3.55
C GLN A 254 -4.88 24.36 -4.28
N ALA A 255 -5.60 25.43 -4.68
CA ALA A 255 -6.82 25.33 -5.47
C ALA A 255 -6.57 24.72 -6.84
N THR A 256 -5.52 25.16 -7.54
CA THR A 256 -5.13 24.61 -8.85
C THR A 256 -4.67 23.14 -8.74
N ALA A 257 -4.00 22.76 -7.65
CA ALA A 257 -3.65 21.36 -7.39
C ALA A 257 -4.89 20.48 -7.17
N ILE A 258 -5.90 20.97 -6.43
CA ILE A 258 -7.17 20.26 -6.20
C ILE A 258 -7.90 20.04 -7.54
N ASP A 259 -8.02 21.06 -8.38
CA ASP A 259 -8.65 20.93 -9.70
C ASP A 259 -7.94 19.92 -10.61
N HIS A 260 -6.60 19.91 -10.60
CA HIS A 260 -5.83 18.95 -11.38
C HIS A 260 -6.05 17.51 -10.87
N THR A 261 -6.14 17.31 -9.55
CA THR A 261 -6.46 15.98 -9.00
C THR A 261 -7.86 15.51 -9.35
N ALA A 262 -8.86 16.40 -9.33
CA ALA A 262 -10.21 16.08 -9.77
C ALA A 262 -10.26 15.71 -11.25
N GLN A 263 -9.49 16.41 -12.10
CA GLN A 263 -9.41 16.10 -13.52
C GLN A 263 -8.73 14.76 -13.81
N ILE A 264 -7.65 14.42 -13.08
CA ILE A 264 -7.01 13.11 -13.17
C ILE A 264 -7.99 12.01 -12.73
N HIS A 265 -8.72 12.24 -11.64
CA HIS A 265 -9.68 11.26 -11.13
C HIS A 265 -10.78 10.98 -12.16
N ASN A 266 -11.36 12.01 -12.76
CA ASN A 266 -12.37 11.87 -13.82
C ASN A 266 -11.82 11.14 -15.05
N ARG A 267 -10.59 11.46 -15.48
CA ARG A 267 -9.93 10.71 -16.57
C ARG A 267 -9.72 9.24 -16.22
N SER A 268 -9.39 8.93 -14.97
CA SER A 268 -9.20 7.54 -14.54
C SER A 268 -10.51 6.76 -14.54
N LEU A 269 -11.63 7.39 -14.16
CA LEU A 269 -12.97 6.81 -14.21
C LEU A 269 -13.40 6.54 -15.66
N ASP A 270 -13.21 7.50 -16.57
CA ASP A 270 -13.52 7.32 -17.99
C ASP A 270 -12.73 6.16 -18.62
N VAL A 271 -11.45 6.01 -18.27
CA VAL A 271 -10.61 4.91 -18.76
C VAL A 271 -11.08 3.57 -18.18
N ALA A 272 -11.44 3.53 -16.91
CA ALA A 272 -11.98 2.33 -16.28
C ALA A 272 -13.33 1.91 -16.89
N GLU A 273 -14.22 2.87 -17.16
CA GLU A 273 -15.51 2.60 -17.80
C GLU A 273 -15.34 2.08 -19.23
N ARG A 274 -14.43 2.65 -20.02
CA ARG A 274 -14.12 2.14 -21.37
C ARG A 274 -13.59 0.71 -21.33
N ARG A 275 -12.73 0.37 -20.38
CA ARG A 275 -12.25 -1.02 -20.20
C ARG A 275 -13.39 -1.97 -19.87
N GLN A 276 -14.27 -1.59 -18.94
CA GLN A 276 -15.43 -2.41 -18.60
C GLN A 276 -16.37 -2.60 -19.80
N ARG A 277 -16.61 -1.56 -20.60
CA ARG A 277 -17.42 -1.68 -21.84
C ARG A 277 -16.77 -2.65 -22.83
N GLN A 278 -15.47 -2.55 -23.05
CA GLN A 278 -14.74 -3.47 -23.94
C GLN A 278 -14.77 -4.91 -23.44
N GLU A 279 -14.65 -5.15 -22.14
CA GLU A 279 -14.76 -6.49 -21.56
C GLU A 279 -16.18 -7.07 -21.72
N MET A 280 -17.21 -6.24 -21.56
CA MET A 280 -18.59 -6.65 -21.77
C MET A 280 -18.87 -6.98 -23.23
N GLU A 281 -18.41 -6.15 -24.17
CA GLU A 281 -18.48 -6.41 -25.62
C GLU A 281 -17.75 -7.69 -26.01
N TYR A 282 -16.55 -7.91 -25.46
CA TYR A 282 -15.80 -9.13 -25.71
C TYR A 282 -16.53 -10.37 -25.18
N ARG A 283 -17.14 -10.29 -24.00
CA ARG A 283 -17.94 -11.39 -23.42
C ARG A 283 -19.19 -11.68 -24.24
N THR A 284 -19.90 -10.65 -24.71
CA THR A 284 -21.10 -10.83 -25.54
C THR A 284 -20.73 -11.43 -26.89
N GLU A 285 -19.65 -10.98 -27.51
CA GLU A 285 -19.15 -11.53 -28.78
C GLU A 285 -18.71 -13.00 -28.63
N MET A 286 -17.96 -13.33 -27.57
CA MET A 286 -17.58 -14.72 -27.29
C MET A 286 -18.80 -15.63 -27.05
N ASN A 287 -19.80 -15.14 -26.34
CA ASN A 287 -21.05 -15.88 -26.15
C ASN A 287 -21.81 -16.07 -27.45
N ALA A 288 -21.86 -15.05 -28.32
CA ALA A 288 -22.48 -15.15 -29.64
C ALA A 288 -21.79 -16.21 -30.51
N ARG A 289 -20.45 -16.19 -30.58
CA ARG A 289 -19.66 -17.19 -31.31
C ARG A 289 -19.87 -18.61 -30.78
N ASN A 290 -19.95 -18.78 -29.45
CA ASN A 290 -20.24 -20.09 -28.84
C ASN A 290 -21.64 -20.60 -29.19
N MET A 291 -22.64 -19.71 -29.22
CA MET A 291 -24.01 -20.07 -29.61
C MET A 291 -24.09 -20.44 -31.09
N GLU A 292 -23.37 -19.72 -31.95
CA GLU A 292 -23.27 -20.03 -33.38
C GLU A 292 -22.59 -21.37 -33.62
N MET A 293 -21.50 -21.67 -32.90
CA MET A 293 -20.83 -22.97 -32.98
C MET A 293 -21.77 -24.12 -32.59
N ARG A 294 -22.53 -23.98 -31.50
CA ARG A 294 -23.53 -24.98 -31.09
C ARG A 294 -24.64 -25.16 -32.13
N ARG A 295 -25.08 -24.09 -32.77
CA ARG A 295 -26.06 -24.16 -33.85
C ARG A 295 -25.52 -24.96 -35.04
N GLN A 296 -24.27 -24.70 -35.44
CA GLN A 296 -23.63 -25.46 -36.52
C GLN A 296 -23.46 -26.94 -36.18
N GLU A 297 -23.12 -27.27 -34.93
CA GLU A 297 -23.06 -28.66 -34.47
C GLU A 297 -24.42 -29.35 -34.54
N GLN A 298 -25.49 -28.67 -34.11
CA GLN A 298 -26.86 -29.18 -34.20
C GLN A 298 -27.29 -29.40 -35.65
N GLU A 299 -26.98 -28.46 -36.55
CA GLU A 299 -27.27 -28.57 -37.98
C GLU A 299 -26.52 -29.76 -38.61
N ARG A 300 -25.25 -29.97 -38.27
CA ARG A 300 -24.47 -31.14 -38.70
C ARG A 300 -25.06 -32.44 -38.19
N TYR A 301 -25.45 -32.49 -36.92
CA TYR A 301 -26.05 -33.67 -36.32
C TYR A 301 -27.39 -34.02 -36.99
N ALA A 302 -28.24 -33.01 -37.22
CA ALA A 302 -29.51 -33.18 -37.93
C ALA A 302 -29.30 -33.66 -39.37
N ALA A 303 -28.29 -33.14 -40.09
CA ALA A 303 -27.94 -33.59 -41.43
C ALA A 303 -27.51 -35.06 -41.46
N VAL A 304 -26.66 -35.49 -40.51
CA VAL A 304 -26.25 -36.90 -40.39
C VAL A 304 -27.43 -37.81 -40.06
N GLN A 305 -28.34 -37.39 -39.19
CA GLN A 305 -29.55 -38.16 -38.89
C GLN A 305 -30.47 -38.28 -40.11
N ALA A 306 -30.66 -37.19 -40.86
CA ALA A 306 -31.45 -37.19 -42.08
C ALA A 306 -30.86 -38.15 -43.14
N GLN A 307 -29.53 -38.17 -43.30
CA GLN A 307 -28.86 -39.13 -44.18
C GLN A 307 -29.10 -40.57 -43.74
N ARG A 308 -28.94 -40.89 -42.45
CA ARG A 308 -29.22 -42.24 -41.93
C ARG A 308 -30.67 -42.65 -42.16
N ALA A 309 -31.63 -41.74 -41.98
CA ALA A 309 -33.04 -42.01 -42.24
C ALA A 309 -33.29 -42.30 -43.73
N GLN A 310 -32.66 -41.54 -44.64
CA GLN A 310 -32.74 -41.80 -46.08
C GLN A 310 -32.12 -43.14 -46.47
N GLU A 311 -30.97 -43.50 -45.91
CA GLU A 311 -30.33 -44.79 -46.14
C GLU A 311 -31.20 -45.95 -45.64
N GLN A 312 -31.82 -45.82 -44.46
CA GLN A 312 -32.78 -46.81 -43.96
C GLN A 312 -33.99 -46.95 -44.87
N GLN A 313 -34.52 -45.84 -45.39
CA GLN A 313 -35.62 -45.87 -46.37
C GLN A 313 -35.21 -46.60 -47.65
N ARG A 314 -34.02 -46.27 -48.21
CA ARG A 314 -33.48 -46.97 -49.38
C ARG A 314 -33.32 -48.47 -49.14
N MET A 315 -32.75 -48.86 -48.00
CA MET A 315 -32.61 -50.28 -47.61
C MET A 315 -33.97 -50.98 -47.48
N MET A 316 -35.00 -50.29 -46.97
CA MET A 316 -36.36 -50.84 -46.88
C MET A 316 -37.01 -50.97 -48.25
N GLU A 317 -36.83 -50.00 -49.14
CA GLU A 317 -37.31 -50.05 -50.52
C GLU A 317 -36.62 -51.16 -51.33
N GLU A 318 -35.30 -51.29 -51.20
CA GLU A 318 -34.54 -52.38 -51.83
C GLU A 318 -35.01 -53.76 -51.34
N ARG A 319 -35.28 -53.90 -50.03
CA ARG A 319 -35.85 -55.13 -49.46
C ARG A 319 -37.25 -55.42 -50.03
N LYS A 320 -38.12 -54.40 -50.12
CA LYS A 320 -39.45 -54.54 -50.73
C LYS A 320 -39.34 -54.97 -52.19
N ALA A 321 -38.49 -54.31 -52.97
CA ALA A 321 -38.27 -54.65 -54.37
C ALA A 321 -37.70 -56.06 -54.56
N ALA A 322 -36.78 -56.50 -53.68
CA ALA A 322 -36.25 -57.85 -53.69
C ALA A 322 -37.32 -58.90 -53.35
N ASN A 323 -38.17 -58.61 -52.36
CA ASN A 323 -39.30 -59.44 -51.98
C ASN A 323 -40.35 -59.54 -53.09
N GLU A 324 -40.69 -58.43 -53.75
CA GLU A 324 -41.58 -58.43 -54.91
C GLU A 324 -41.01 -59.26 -56.07
N LYS A 325 -39.71 -59.15 -56.36
CA LYS A 325 -39.05 -60.00 -57.38
C LYS A 325 -39.17 -61.49 -57.02
N ARG A 326 -38.95 -61.86 -55.75
CA ARG A 326 -39.11 -63.25 -55.28
C ARG A 326 -40.56 -63.73 -55.40
N TYR A 327 -41.52 -62.87 -55.04
CA TYR A 327 -42.94 -63.14 -55.16
C TYR A 327 -43.33 -63.43 -56.62
N TRP A 328 -42.93 -62.58 -57.57
CA TRP A 328 -43.22 -62.78 -58.99
C TRP A 328 -42.52 -64.02 -59.58
N THR A 329 -41.28 -64.28 -59.15
CA THR A 329 -40.55 -65.50 -59.56
C THR A 329 -41.26 -66.77 -59.07
N CYS A 330 -41.71 -66.78 -57.81
CA CYS A 330 -42.51 -67.86 -57.23
C CYS A 330 -43.82 -68.05 -58.00
N MET A 331 -44.54 -66.95 -58.27
CA MET A 331 -45.83 -67.00 -58.96
C MET A 331 -45.70 -67.57 -60.37
N ASN A 332 -44.74 -67.10 -61.15
CA ASN A 332 -44.48 -67.61 -62.51
C ASN A 332 -44.16 -69.10 -62.52
N SER A 333 -43.45 -69.62 -61.51
CA SER A 333 -43.12 -71.05 -61.42
C SER A 333 -44.34 -71.95 -61.15
N HIS A 334 -45.43 -71.40 -60.61
CA HIS A 334 -46.62 -72.16 -60.23
C HIS A 334 -47.81 -71.97 -61.18
N LEU A 335 -47.83 -70.91 -62.00
CA LEU A 335 -48.91 -70.60 -62.93
C LEU A 335 -49.16 -71.71 -63.97
N ASP A 336 -48.14 -72.49 -64.34
CA ASP A 336 -48.28 -73.60 -65.29
C ASP A 336 -49.04 -74.81 -64.71
N ARG A 337 -49.22 -74.88 -63.39
CA ARG A 337 -49.73 -76.08 -62.70
C ARG A 337 -50.97 -75.84 -61.85
N MET A 338 -51.26 -74.60 -61.48
CA MET A 338 -52.33 -74.27 -60.52
C MET A 338 -53.06 -72.99 -60.93
N THR A 339 -54.24 -72.76 -60.35
CA THR A 339 -54.97 -71.51 -60.58
C THR A 339 -54.22 -70.32 -59.97
N SER A 340 -54.42 -69.12 -60.51
CA SER A 340 -53.75 -67.90 -60.04
C SER A 340 -54.00 -67.60 -58.55
N ALA A 341 -55.18 -67.97 -58.02
CA ALA A 341 -55.53 -67.82 -56.62
C ALA A 341 -54.69 -68.75 -55.71
N GLU A 342 -54.51 -70.02 -56.09
CA GLU A 342 -53.73 -70.99 -55.32
C GLU A 342 -52.23 -70.68 -55.36
N ALA A 343 -51.71 -70.25 -56.52
CA ALA A 343 -50.32 -69.81 -56.66
C ALA A 343 -50.03 -68.56 -55.81
N SER A 344 -50.95 -67.59 -55.81
CA SER A 344 -50.86 -66.38 -54.97
C SER A 344 -50.86 -66.72 -53.47
N ALA A 345 -51.75 -67.60 -53.02
CA ALA A 345 -51.82 -68.03 -51.63
C ALA A 345 -50.50 -68.66 -51.15
N ARG A 346 -49.87 -69.52 -51.97
CA ARG A 346 -48.59 -70.15 -51.65
C ARG A 346 -47.40 -69.17 -51.64
N CYS A 347 -47.39 -68.21 -52.57
CA CYS A 347 -46.30 -67.23 -52.66
C CYS A 347 -46.50 -66.02 -51.73
N SER A 348 -47.63 -65.92 -51.01
CA SER A 348 -47.97 -64.78 -50.14
C SER A 348 -46.93 -64.50 -49.05
N SER A 349 -46.14 -65.48 -48.63
CA SER A 349 -45.06 -65.32 -47.64
C SER A 349 -43.92 -64.39 -48.07
N TYR A 350 -43.81 -64.08 -49.37
CA TYR A 350 -42.83 -63.12 -49.90
C TYR A 350 -43.36 -61.68 -49.94
N ARG A 351 -44.61 -61.43 -49.53
CA ARG A 351 -45.26 -60.12 -49.52
C ARG A 351 -45.42 -59.64 -48.09
#